data_AF-A0A525I840-F1
#
_entry.id   AF-A0A525I840-F1
#
_cell.length_a   1.000
_cell.length_b   1.000
_cell.length_c   1.000
_cell.angle_alpha   90.00
_cell.angle_beta   90.00
_cell.angle_gamma   90.00
#
_symmetry.space_group_name_H-M   'P 1'
#
loop_
_entity.id
_entity.type
_entity.pdbx_description
1 polymer ?
#
loop_
_entity_poly.entity_id
_entity_poly.type
_entity_poly.pdbx_seq_one_letter_code
_entity_poly.pdbx_strand_id
1 'polypeptide(L)'
;MSRTRIPGLIDVLRVDDPAQIAALSIDARLDRNYIARGPLLNRIVAARIRRVLSLNRAPLPPVAPRGAERPTAGQAALETRLSALALSWRVYDPAVGALARYVRGAGALEGAGPLAQDAVGRLFRSDYKADAQSWAAAEVLDKAPRTFNPFLLLNWALTRKVAKARRLLADKVGGDPAGLHGTAIAIHNLVASVKLMRSLWADPQTRRRLSPEAAGAQCLIAPEQVVRQPREAGNSIAGDFDESTLVLLQLRAAQARSPGAEMAFLTGSWSRCPAHTWIPALLAEVWRAATASGDPR
;
A
#
# COMPACT_ATOMS: atom_id res chain seq x y z
N MET A 1 21.28 -0.09 5.84
CA MET A 1 20.93 0.21 7.25
C MET A 1 21.53 1.55 7.68
N SER A 2 20.76 2.40 8.34
CA SER A 2 21.29 3.62 8.99
C SER A 2 20.49 3.98 10.24
N ARG A 3 21.16 4.41 11.31
CA ARG A 3 20.52 4.94 12.52
C ARG A 3 20.73 6.45 12.59
N THR A 4 19.66 7.20 12.82
CA THR A 4 19.72 8.64 13.08
C THR A 4 19.21 8.87 14.49
N ARG A 5 20.11 9.25 15.40
CA ARG A 5 19.80 9.54 16.79
C ARG A 5 20.27 10.95 17.15
N ILE A 6 19.31 11.84 17.39
CA ILE A 6 19.56 13.16 17.96
C ILE A 6 18.81 13.19 19.29
N PRO A 7 19.53 13.25 20.43
CA PRO A 7 18.93 13.22 21.76
C PRO A 7 17.75 14.20 21.90
N GLY A 8 16.63 13.71 22.44
CA GLY A 8 15.39 14.48 22.61
C GLY A 8 14.60 14.77 21.33
N LEU A 9 15.21 14.70 20.14
CA LEU A 9 14.57 15.09 18.88
C LEU A 9 14.09 13.91 18.03
N ILE A 10 14.98 12.96 17.70
CA ILE A 10 14.66 11.82 16.82
C ILE A 10 15.50 10.60 17.17
N ASP A 11 14.91 9.41 17.08
CA ASP A 11 15.64 8.14 17.06
C ASP A 11 14.99 7.19 16.05
N VAL A 12 15.66 7.00 14.92
CA VAL A 12 15.12 6.23 13.80
C VAL A 12 16.15 5.21 13.34
N LEU A 13 15.72 3.96 13.25
CA LEU A 13 16.46 2.89 12.62
C LEU A 13 15.88 2.61 11.23
N ARG A 14 16.65 2.86 10.18
CA ARG A 14 16.25 2.62 8.78
C ARG A 14 16.89 1.34 8.26
N VAL A 15 16.07 0.48 7.69
CA VAL A 15 16.48 -0.85 7.21
C VAL A 15 15.99 -1.04 5.78
N ASP A 16 16.91 -1.30 4.87
CA ASP A 16 16.67 -1.44 3.43
C ASP A 16 17.24 -2.76 2.87
N ASP A 17 17.84 -3.59 3.72
CA ASP A 17 18.29 -4.94 3.35
C ASP A 17 17.11 -5.93 3.44
N PRO A 18 16.84 -6.72 2.38
CA PRO A 18 15.72 -7.67 2.35
C PRO A 18 15.75 -8.72 3.48
N ALA A 19 16.91 -9.29 3.78
CA ALA A 19 17.04 -10.33 4.80
C ALA A 19 16.83 -9.76 6.20
N GLN A 20 17.38 -8.57 6.47
CA GLN A 20 17.11 -7.83 7.71
C GLN A 20 15.63 -7.47 7.86
N ILE A 21 14.97 -7.00 6.80
CA ILE A 21 13.53 -6.71 6.81
C ILE A 21 12.72 -7.98 7.10
N ALA A 22 13.07 -9.12 6.49
CA ALA A 22 12.40 -10.38 6.75
C ALA A 22 12.50 -10.79 8.23
N ALA A 23 13.71 -10.74 8.81
CA ALA A 23 13.93 -11.03 10.22
C ALA A 23 13.15 -10.09 11.16
N LEU A 24 13.18 -8.77 10.91
CA LEU A 24 12.44 -7.79 11.70
C LEU A 24 10.92 -7.92 11.54
N SER A 25 10.46 -8.41 10.39
CA SER A 25 9.03 -8.54 10.11
C SER A 25 8.37 -9.70 10.87
N ILE A 26 9.16 -10.63 11.43
CA ILE A 26 8.67 -11.70 12.31
C ILE A 26 8.96 -11.44 13.79
N ASP A 27 9.89 -10.52 14.11
CA ASP A 27 10.26 -10.16 15.47
C ASP A 27 9.02 -9.68 16.27
N ALA A 28 8.71 -10.41 17.34
CA ALA A 28 7.56 -10.14 18.21
C ALA A 28 7.70 -8.86 19.04
N ARG A 29 8.91 -8.30 19.14
CA ARG A 29 9.14 -7.03 19.82
C ARG A 29 8.68 -5.85 18.96
N LEU A 30 8.58 -6.00 17.63
CA LEU A 30 8.18 -4.93 16.73
C LEU A 30 6.67 -4.97 16.43
N ASP A 31 5.98 -3.86 16.69
CA ASP A 31 4.52 -3.74 16.57
C ASP A 31 4.09 -2.48 15.79
N ARG A 32 2.79 -2.33 15.59
CA ARG A 32 2.07 -1.20 14.97
C ARG A 32 1.27 -0.42 16.03
N ASN A 33 1.72 -0.39 17.29
CA ASN A 33 1.00 0.28 18.37
C ASN A 33 0.94 1.81 18.19
N TYR A 34 1.99 2.41 17.64
CA TYR A 34 2.12 3.85 17.39
C TYR A 34 1.70 4.72 18.60
N ILE A 35 2.21 4.37 19.77
CA ILE A 35 2.08 5.17 20.98
C ILE A 35 2.99 6.38 20.85
N ALA A 36 2.52 7.55 21.29
CA ALA A 36 3.28 8.79 21.25
C ALA A 36 4.38 8.82 22.34
N ARG A 37 5.41 7.97 22.19
CA ARG A 37 6.55 7.88 23.09
C ARG A 37 7.89 8.17 22.41
N GLY A 38 8.91 8.44 23.21
CA GLY A 38 10.27 8.72 22.76
C GLY A 38 10.53 10.17 22.37
N PRO A 39 11.53 10.42 21.51
CA PRO A 39 11.92 11.76 21.08
C PRO A 39 10.78 12.55 20.41
N LEU A 40 10.88 13.88 20.39
CA LEU A 40 9.82 14.78 19.95
C LEU A 40 9.20 14.38 18.59
N LEU A 41 10.03 14.18 17.57
CA LEU A 41 9.55 13.86 16.22
C LEU A 41 8.92 12.46 16.14
N ASN A 42 9.45 11.48 16.89
CA ASN A 42 8.89 10.14 16.94
C ASN A 42 7.46 10.15 17.48
N ARG A 43 7.22 10.93 18.56
CA ARG A 43 5.87 11.11 19.13
C ARG A 43 4.90 11.73 18.13
N ILE A 44 5.35 12.78 17.43
CA ILE A 44 4.54 13.48 16.42
C ILE A 44 4.17 12.53 15.28
N VAL A 45 5.12 11.75 14.76
CA VAL A 45 4.91 10.78 13.68
C VAL A 45 3.95 9.68 14.13
N ALA A 46 4.19 9.04 15.27
CA ALA A 46 3.36 7.96 15.78
C ALA A 46 1.90 8.41 16.02
N ALA A 47 1.72 9.54 16.71
CA ALA A 47 0.40 10.12 16.95
C ALA A 47 -0.33 10.44 15.64
N ARG A 48 0.39 10.98 14.65
CA ARG A 48 -0.19 11.33 13.35
C ARG A 48 -0.61 10.10 12.56
N ILE A 49 0.24 9.07 12.47
CA ILE A 49 -0.09 7.79 11.84
C ILE A 49 -1.39 7.26 12.42
N ARG A 50 -1.49 7.16 13.75
CA ARG A 50 -2.67 6.63 14.45
C ARG A 50 -3.93 7.49 14.21
N ARG A 51 -3.79 8.82 14.20
CA ARG A 51 -4.92 9.74 13.99
C ARG A 51 -5.43 9.75 12.55
N VAL A 52 -4.53 9.69 11.57
CA VAL A 52 -4.88 9.76 10.15
C VAL A 52 -5.44 8.42 9.68
N LEU A 53 -4.74 7.33 10.00
CA LEU A 53 -5.06 5.98 9.55
C LEU A 53 -5.96 5.26 10.56
N SER A 54 -7.05 5.92 10.94
CA SER A 54 -8.12 5.35 11.76
C SER A 54 -9.49 5.73 11.23
N LEU A 55 -10.46 4.84 11.38
CA LEU A 55 -11.87 5.05 11.09
C LEU A 55 -12.65 4.87 12.39
N ASN A 56 -13.50 5.84 12.76
CA ASN A 56 -14.27 5.80 14.01
C ASN A 56 -13.40 5.52 15.25
N ARG A 57 -12.20 6.12 15.30
CA ARG A 57 -11.17 5.94 16.34
C ARG A 57 -10.50 4.55 16.39
N ALA A 58 -10.96 3.59 15.59
CA ALA A 58 -10.29 2.30 15.41
C ALA A 58 -9.18 2.41 14.34
N PRO A 59 -7.98 1.85 14.56
CA PRO A 59 -6.92 1.85 13.56
C PRO A 59 -7.32 1.06 12.31
N LEU A 60 -6.93 1.53 11.14
CA LEU A 60 -7.07 0.75 9.90
C LEU A 60 -6.18 -0.51 9.96
N PRO A 61 -6.51 -1.58 9.22
CA PRO A 61 -5.78 -2.85 9.28
C PRO A 61 -4.23 -2.76 9.17
N PRO A 62 -3.63 -1.90 8.31
CA PRO A 62 -2.17 -1.80 8.18
C PRO A 62 -1.47 -1.14 9.38
N VAL A 63 -2.23 -0.45 10.23
CA VAL A 63 -1.73 0.23 11.43
C VAL A 63 -2.37 -0.29 12.71
N ALA A 64 -3.15 -1.36 12.61
CA ALA A 64 -3.66 -2.06 13.78
C ALA A 64 -2.52 -2.84 14.46
N PRO A 65 -2.44 -2.81 15.81
CA PRO A 65 -1.53 -3.63 16.60
C PRO A 65 -1.54 -5.10 16.20
N ARG A 66 -0.43 -5.81 16.41
CA ARG A 66 -0.31 -7.25 16.14
C ARG A 66 -1.44 -8.03 16.83
N GLY A 67 -1.73 -7.74 18.10
CA GLY A 67 -2.69 -8.50 18.90
C GLY A 67 -2.16 -9.87 19.30
N ALA A 68 -3.01 -10.71 19.89
CA ALA A 68 -2.65 -12.07 20.30
C ALA A 68 -2.54 -13.02 19.10
N GLU A 69 -3.42 -12.86 18.10
CA GLU A 69 -3.53 -13.76 16.94
C GLU A 69 -3.42 -12.99 15.62
N ARG A 70 -2.66 -13.57 14.68
CA ARG A 70 -2.54 -13.07 13.30
C ARG A 70 -2.50 -14.23 12.30
N PRO A 71 -3.12 -14.10 11.11
CA PRO A 71 -3.98 -12.98 10.68
C PRO A 71 -5.24 -12.85 11.55
N THR A 72 -5.79 -11.64 11.68
CA THR A 72 -7.10 -11.50 12.36
C THR A 72 -8.19 -12.16 11.52
N ALA A 73 -9.32 -12.55 12.12
CA ALA A 73 -10.43 -13.17 11.39
C ALA A 73 -10.87 -12.33 10.17
N GLY A 74 -10.97 -11.01 10.33
CA GLY A 74 -11.31 -10.11 9.21
C GLY A 74 -10.23 -10.05 8.12
N GLN A 75 -8.95 -10.14 8.48
CA GLN A 75 -7.85 -10.21 7.52
C GLN A 75 -7.86 -11.55 6.77
N ALA A 76 -8.08 -12.67 7.46
CA ALA A 76 -8.16 -13.99 6.86
C ALA A 76 -9.36 -14.11 5.91
N ALA A 77 -10.55 -13.65 6.34
CA ALA A 77 -11.74 -13.63 5.50
C ALA A 77 -11.54 -12.78 4.23
N LEU A 78 -10.90 -11.61 4.36
CA LEU A 78 -10.57 -10.78 3.20
C LEU A 78 -9.56 -11.48 2.27
N GLU A 79 -8.52 -12.11 2.83
CA GLU A 79 -7.53 -12.87 2.07
C GLU A 79 -8.20 -14.00 1.28
N THR A 80 -9.01 -14.85 1.93
CA THR A 80 -9.78 -15.92 1.28
C THR A 80 -10.64 -15.38 0.13
N ARG A 81 -11.36 -14.28 0.36
CA ARG A 81 -12.21 -13.66 -0.67
C ARG A 81 -11.39 -13.16 -1.86
N LEU A 82 -10.27 -12.48 -1.61
CA LEU A 82 -9.40 -11.96 -2.66
C LEU A 82 -8.71 -13.08 -3.44
N SER A 83 -8.30 -14.17 -2.77
CA SER A 83 -7.75 -15.35 -3.44
C SER A 83 -8.79 -16.07 -4.30
N ALA A 84 -10.03 -16.20 -3.84
CA ALA A 84 -11.11 -16.74 -4.67
C ALA A 84 -11.37 -15.86 -5.91
N LEU A 85 -11.37 -14.52 -5.73
CA LEU A 85 -11.52 -13.59 -6.84
C LEU A 85 -10.39 -13.71 -7.86
N ALA A 86 -9.14 -13.86 -7.39
CA ALA A 86 -7.96 -14.04 -8.24
C ALA A 86 -8.08 -15.27 -9.17
N LEU A 87 -8.78 -16.32 -8.74
CA LEU A 87 -9.04 -17.53 -9.55
C LEU A 87 -10.22 -17.36 -10.51
N SER A 88 -11.15 -16.46 -10.21
CA SER A 88 -12.41 -16.28 -10.95
C SER A 88 -12.37 -15.19 -12.01
N TRP A 89 -11.36 -14.33 -11.97
CA TRP A 89 -11.27 -13.18 -12.85
C TRP A 89 -11.06 -13.58 -14.30
N ARG A 90 -11.79 -12.89 -15.18
CA ARG A 90 -11.74 -13.10 -16.61
C ARG A 90 -11.36 -11.81 -17.30
N VAL A 91 -10.73 -11.94 -18.46
CA VAL A 91 -10.38 -10.86 -19.41
C VAL A 91 -11.53 -9.87 -19.65
N TYR A 92 -12.78 -10.29 -19.47
CA TYR A 92 -13.99 -9.49 -19.73
C TYR A 92 -14.48 -8.65 -18.54
N ASP A 93 -13.80 -8.66 -17.39
CA ASP A 93 -14.16 -7.76 -16.30
C ASP A 93 -14.00 -6.29 -16.76
N PRO A 94 -15.03 -5.43 -16.60
CA PRO A 94 -14.97 -4.04 -17.06
C PRO A 94 -13.79 -3.24 -16.49
N ALA A 95 -13.37 -3.52 -15.26
CA ALA A 95 -12.23 -2.86 -14.63
C ALA A 95 -10.91 -3.29 -15.29
N VAL A 96 -10.75 -4.60 -15.57
CA VAL A 96 -9.60 -5.13 -16.33
C VAL A 96 -9.55 -4.51 -17.72
N GLY A 97 -10.67 -4.44 -18.43
CA GLY A 97 -10.75 -3.83 -19.76
C GLY A 97 -10.40 -2.34 -19.77
N ALA A 98 -10.82 -1.59 -18.74
CA ALA A 98 -10.48 -0.18 -18.62
C ALA A 98 -8.98 0.04 -18.34
N LEU A 99 -8.39 -0.74 -17.43
CA LEU A 99 -6.95 -0.71 -17.15
C LEU A 99 -6.12 -1.15 -18.36
N ALA A 100 -6.56 -2.18 -19.09
CA ALA A 100 -5.87 -2.65 -20.30
C ALA A 100 -5.86 -1.60 -21.40
N ARG A 101 -6.97 -0.87 -21.62
CA ARG A 101 -7.01 0.27 -22.55
C ARG A 101 -6.02 1.36 -22.14
N TYR A 102 -5.96 1.69 -20.86
CA TYR A 102 -4.98 2.64 -20.35
C TYR A 102 -3.54 2.18 -20.62
N VAL A 103 -3.23 0.91 -20.36
CA VAL A 103 -1.91 0.30 -20.63
C VAL A 103 -1.55 0.36 -22.12
N ARG A 104 -2.53 0.23 -23.02
CA ARG A 104 -2.34 0.42 -24.46
C ARG A 104 -2.12 1.88 -24.89
N GLY A 105 -2.18 2.85 -23.98
CA GLY A 105 -1.96 4.25 -24.27
C GLY A 105 -3.22 5.11 -24.30
N ALA A 106 -4.40 4.55 -24.04
CA ALA A 106 -5.63 5.35 -24.02
C ALA A 106 -5.68 6.28 -22.80
N GLY A 107 -6.15 7.51 -23.02
CA GLY A 107 -6.30 8.53 -21.99
C GLY A 107 -4.97 9.10 -21.46
N ALA A 108 -5.10 10.14 -20.64
CA ALA A 108 -3.98 10.85 -20.00
C ALA A 108 -3.25 9.97 -18.97
N LEU A 109 -1.96 10.23 -18.73
CA LEU A 109 -1.12 9.48 -17.77
C LEU A 109 -1.63 9.60 -16.33
N GLU A 110 -2.30 10.69 -16.01
CA GLU A 110 -2.93 10.99 -14.73
C GLU A 110 -4.19 10.14 -14.50
N GLY A 111 -4.77 9.56 -15.56
CA GLY A 111 -6.01 8.78 -15.52
C GLY A 111 -5.92 7.44 -14.81
N ALA A 112 -4.71 6.94 -14.50
CA ALA A 112 -4.52 5.66 -13.82
C ALA A 112 -5.16 5.61 -12.42
N GLY A 113 -5.16 6.75 -11.71
CA GLY A 113 -5.65 6.85 -10.33
C GLY A 113 -7.10 6.40 -10.18
N PRO A 114 -8.07 7.12 -10.78
CA PRO A 114 -9.47 6.74 -10.75
C PRO A 114 -9.74 5.33 -11.30
N LEU A 115 -9.09 4.91 -12.39
CA LEU A 115 -9.30 3.58 -12.97
C LEU A 115 -8.94 2.46 -11.99
N ALA A 116 -7.77 2.55 -11.37
CA ALA A 116 -7.35 1.56 -10.39
C ALA A 116 -8.21 1.65 -9.12
N GLN A 117 -8.59 2.86 -8.69
CA GLN A 117 -9.44 3.06 -7.51
C GLN A 117 -10.84 2.45 -7.71
N ASP A 118 -11.38 2.51 -8.92
CA ASP A 118 -12.65 1.88 -9.29
C ASP A 118 -12.55 0.35 -9.20
N ALA A 119 -11.48 -0.23 -9.75
CA ALA A 119 -11.21 -1.68 -9.70
C ALA A 119 -11.14 -2.20 -8.26
N VAL A 120 -10.43 -1.49 -7.38
CA VAL A 120 -10.31 -1.86 -5.96
C VAL A 120 -11.61 -1.59 -5.20
N GLY A 121 -12.25 -0.45 -5.43
CA GLY A 121 -13.48 -0.07 -4.72
C GLY A 121 -14.63 -1.05 -4.96
N ARG A 122 -14.75 -1.56 -6.20
CA ARG A 122 -15.74 -2.57 -6.58
C ARG A 122 -15.64 -3.89 -5.84
N LEU A 123 -14.46 -4.21 -5.28
CA LEU A 123 -14.30 -5.37 -4.41
C LEU A 123 -15.07 -5.22 -3.10
N PHE A 124 -15.33 -4.01 -2.64
CA PHE A 124 -16.01 -3.74 -1.37
C PHE A 124 -17.46 -3.31 -1.60
N ARG A 125 -17.72 -2.59 -2.70
CA ARG A 125 -19.05 -2.13 -3.07
C ARG A 125 -19.23 -2.17 -4.59
N SER A 126 -20.15 -2.98 -5.08
CA SER A 126 -20.38 -3.15 -6.52
C SER A 126 -20.76 -1.85 -7.25
N ASP A 127 -21.40 -0.92 -6.54
CA ASP A 127 -21.79 0.41 -6.99
C ASP A 127 -20.69 1.47 -6.83
N TYR A 128 -19.50 1.10 -6.35
CA TYR A 128 -18.37 2.02 -6.23
C TYR A 128 -18.06 2.65 -7.59
N LYS A 129 -17.94 3.99 -7.58
CA LYS A 129 -17.48 4.77 -8.72
C LYS A 129 -16.35 5.68 -8.28
N ALA A 130 -15.18 5.50 -8.84
CA ALA A 130 -14.08 6.44 -8.66
C ALA A 130 -14.31 7.71 -9.50
N ASP A 131 -13.91 8.84 -8.95
CA ASP A 131 -13.96 10.14 -9.59
C ASP A 131 -12.74 11.00 -9.16
N ALA A 132 -12.63 12.20 -9.72
CA ALA A 132 -11.54 13.12 -9.38
C ALA A 132 -11.52 13.48 -7.88
N GLN A 133 -12.69 13.52 -7.23
CA GLN A 133 -12.81 13.87 -5.82
C GLN A 133 -12.34 12.72 -4.92
N SER A 134 -12.71 11.48 -5.23
CA SER A 134 -12.26 10.29 -4.50
C SER A 134 -10.77 10.05 -4.70
N TRP A 135 -10.24 10.33 -5.89
CA TRP A 135 -8.80 10.24 -6.12
C TRP A 135 -8.02 11.31 -5.34
N ALA A 136 -8.45 12.58 -5.39
CA ALA A 136 -7.84 13.64 -4.60
C ALA A 136 -7.93 13.37 -3.08
N ALA A 137 -9.00 12.71 -2.62
CA ALA A 137 -9.11 12.26 -1.23
C ALA A 137 -8.07 11.18 -0.88
N ALA A 138 -7.80 10.25 -1.78
CA ALA A 138 -6.76 9.24 -1.60
C ALA A 138 -5.37 9.88 -1.51
N GLU A 139 -5.07 10.86 -2.37
CA GLU A 139 -3.80 11.61 -2.33
C GLU A 139 -3.61 12.38 -1.01
N VAL A 140 -4.69 12.97 -0.48
CA VAL A 140 -4.64 13.63 0.84
C VAL A 140 -4.29 12.61 1.94
N LEU A 141 -4.93 11.44 1.95
CA LEU A 141 -4.69 10.43 2.99
C LEU A 141 -3.33 9.76 2.88
N ASP A 142 -2.80 9.61 1.67
CA ASP A 142 -1.45 9.11 1.41
C ASP A 142 -0.37 10.07 1.94
N LYS A 143 -0.56 11.37 1.68
CA LYS A 143 0.38 12.44 2.05
C LYS A 143 0.30 12.82 3.53
N ALA A 144 -0.89 12.73 4.14
CA ALA A 144 -1.16 13.13 5.51
C ALA A 144 -0.23 12.56 6.59
N PRO A 145 0.10 11.25 6.63
CA PRO A 145 1.01 10.72 7.64
C PRO A 145 2.47 11.18 7.45
N ARG A 146 2.88 11.54 6.21
CA ARG A 146 4.29 11.75 5.84
C ARG A 146 4.72 13.21 5.76
N THR A 147 3.80 14.15 5.54
CA THR A 147 4.18 15.55 5.31
C THR A 147 4.62 16.27 6.59
N PHE A 148 5.73 17.01 6.53
CA PHE A 148 6.18 17.90 7.62
C PHE A 148 5.98 19.38 7.29
N ASN A 149 5.27 19.71 6.20
CA ASN A 149 4.99 21.11 5.84
C ASN A 149 3.98 21.72 6.85
N PRO A 150 4.40 22.69 7.68
CA PRO A 150 3.55 23.22 8.75
C PRO A 150 2.34 24.00 8.22
N PHE A 151 2.51 24.77 7.14
CA PHE A 151 1.42 25.53 6.52
C PHE A 151 0.35 24.62 5.94
N LEU A 152 0.76 23.54 5.27
CA LEU A 152 -0.17 22.54 4.75
C LEU A 152 -0.94 21.85 5.87
N LEU A 153 -0.25 21.48 6.96
CA LEU A 153 -0.86 20.84 8.12
C LEU A 153 -1.86 21.77 8.82
N LEU A 154 -1.51 23.06 8.97
CA LEU A 154 -2.41 24.07 9.52
C LEU A 154 -3.65 24.25 8.63
N ASN A 155 -3.45 24.42 7.32
CA ASN A 155 -4.55 24.52 6.36
C ASN A 155 -5.48 23.30 6.43
N TRP A 156 -4.93 22.07 6.47
CA TRP A 156 -5.72 20.86 6.59
C TRP A 156 -6.44 20.73 7.93
N ALA A 157 -5.87 21.24 9.02
CA ALA A 157 -6.54 21.29 10.31
C ALA A 157 -7.73 22.25 10.27
N LEU A 158 -7.54 23.48 9.76
CA LEU A 158 -8.59 24.50 9.63
C LEU A 158 -9.73 24.04 8.73
N THR A 159 -9.40 23.48 7.56
CA THR A 159 -10.40 23.02 6.57
C THR A 159 -10.99 21.64 6.87
N ARG A 160 -10.44 20.95 7.89
CA ARG A 160 -10.70 19.52 8.21
C ARG A 160 -10.49 18.59 7.01
N LYS A 161 -9.58 18.93 6.08
CA LYS A 161 -9.40 18.24 4.79
C LYS A 161 -9.18 16.74 4.93
N VAL A 162 -8.31 16.32 5.85
CA VAL A 162 -8.01 14.89 6.12
C VAL A 162 -9.26 14.14 6.60
N ALA A 163 -10.03 14.75 7.52
CA ALA A 163 -11.24 14.13 8.04
C ALA A 163 -12.33 14.02 6.97
N LYS A 164 -12.48 15.05 6.11
CA LYS A 164 -13.41 15.03 4.97
C LYS A 164 -13.01 13.98 3.93
N ALA A 165 -11.73 13.89 3.57
CA ALA A 165 -11.21 12.90 2.63
C ALA A 165 -11.45 11.46 3.13
N ARG A 166 -11.17 11.21 4.41
CA ARG A 166 -11.46 9.94 5.06
C ARG A 166 -12.94 9.59 5.06
N ARG A 167 -13.80 10.54 5.42
CA ARG A 167 -15.26 10.31 5.43
C ARG A 167 -15.76 9.97 4.02
N LEU A 168 -15.37 10.74 3.01
CA LEU A 168 -15.74 10.50 1.62
C LEU A 168 -15.41 9.07 1.16
N LEU A 169 -14.17 8.64 1.39
CA LEU A 169 -13.75 7.29 0.97
C LEU A 169 -14.38 6.19 1.82
N ALA A 170 -14.54 6.42 3.13
CA ALA A 170 -15.24 5.48 4.01
C ALA A 170 -16.69 5.27 3.54
N ASP A 171 -17.42 6.36 3.25
CA ASP A 171 -18.81 6.30 2.79
C ASP A 171 -18.90 5.55 1.45
N LYS A 172 -17.98 5.82 0.51
CA LYS A 172 -17.92 5.14 -0.79
C LYS A 172 -17.66 3.63 -0.69
N VAL A 173 -17.05 3.15 0.39
CA VAL A 173 -16.88 1.69 0.65
C VAL A 173 -17.81 1.15 1.74
N GLY A 174 -18.86 1.90 2.12
CA GLY A 174 -19.84 1.45 3.10
C GLY A 174 -19.30 1.32 4.53
N GLY A 175 -18.26 2.10 4.86
CA GLY A 175 -17.64 2.09 6.19
C GLY A 175 -16.64 0.96 6.42
N ASP A 176 -16.31 0.15 5.40
CA ASP A 176 -15.33 -0.95 5.51
C ASP A 176 -13.89 -0.40 5.74
N PRO A 177 -13.22 -0.72 6.86
CA PRO A 177 -11.85 -0.25 7.11
C PRO A 177 -10.81 -0.77 6.12
N ALA A 178 -10.97 -2.01 5.62
CA ALA A 178 -10.09 -2.56 4.60
C ALA A 178 -10.36 -1.95 3.23
N GLY A 179 -11.62 -1.67 2.89
CA GLY A 179 -12.01 -0.93 1.70
C GLY A 179 -11.46 0.48 1.69
N LEU A 180 -11.53 1.18 2.82
CA LEU A 180 -10.95 2.51 2.98
C LEU A 180 -9.43 2.44 2.80
N HIS A 181 -8.75 1.48 3.43
CA HIS A 181 -7.31 1.31 3.22
C HIS A 181 -6.97 1.01 1.75
N GLY A 182 -7.71 0.10 1.12
CA GLY A 182 -7.54 -0.32 -0.26
C GLY A 182 -7.62 0.86 -1.22
N THR A 183 -8.68 1.67 -1.10
CA THR A 183 -8.99 2.80 -1.99
C THR A 183 -8.27 4.10 -1.65
N ALA A 184 -7.68 4.23 -0.46
CA ALA A 184 -6.98 5.44 -0.03
C ALA A 184 -5.45 5.33 -0.06
N ILE A 185 -4.90 4.17 0.34
CA ILE A 185 -3.46 4.03 0.63
C ILE A 185 -2.84 2.94 -0.26
N ALA A 186 -3.36 1.72 -0.24
CA ALA A 186 -2.79 0.62 -1.03
C ALA A 186 -2.85 0.89 -2.54
N ILE A 187 -3.86 1.67 -2.96
CA ILE A 187 -4.10 1.98 -4.36
C ILE A 187 -2.92 2.66 -5.06
N HIS A 188 -2.12 3.47 -4.35
CA HIS A 188 -1.00 4.20 -4.95
C HIS A 188 0.07 3.28 -5.53
N ASN A 189 0.30 2.12 -4.89
CA ASN A 189 1.21 1.11 -5.42
C ASN A 189 0.65 0.47 -6.68
N LEU A 190 -0.65 0.16 -6.73
CA LEU A 190 -1.29 -0.37 -7.93
C LEU A 190 -1.27 0.64 -9.08
N VAL A 191 -1.47 1.92 -8.80
CA VAL A 191 -1.35 3.00 -9.80
C VAL A 191 0.07 3.06 -10.36
N ALA A 192 1.08 2.98 -9.50
CA ALA A 192 2.47 2.90 -9.93
C ALA A 192 2.74 1.63 -10.77
N SER A 193 2.18 0.48 -10.37
CA SER A 193 2.26 -0.78 -11.12
C SER A 193 1.68 -0.66 -12.53
N VAL A 194 0.48 -0.08 -12.65
CA VAL A 194 -0.21 0.08 -13.94
C VAL A 194 0.50 1.12 -14.83
N LYS A 195 1.08 2.18 -14.23
CA LYS A 195 1.93 3.13 -14.97
C LYS A 195 3.19 2.46 -15.51
N LEU A 196 3.88 1.66 -14.69
CA LEU A 196 5.03 0.87 -15.14
C LEU A 196 4.62 -0.11 -16.24
N MET A 197 3.47 -0.76 -16.10
CA MET A 197 2.94 -1.66 -17.13
C MET A 197 2.70 -0.96 -18.47
N ARG A 198 2.13 0.26 -18.46
CA ARG A 198 1.98 1.09 -19.66
C ARG A 198 3.32 1.39 -20.32
N SER A 199 4.36 1.69 -19.52
CA SER A 199 5.72 1.90 -20.04
C SER A 199 6.32 0.63 -20.65
N LEU A 200 6.17 -0.53 -20.00
CA LEU A 200 6.63 -1.82 -20.55
C LEU A 200 5.87 -2.21 -21.82
N TRP A 201 4.56 -1.93 -21.85
CA TRP A 201 3.71 -2.22 -23.02
C TRP A 201 4.05 -1.35 -24.23
N ALA A 202 4.51 -0.11 -23.99
CA ALA A 202 4.92 0.81 -25.04
C ALA A 202 6.18 0.34 -25.80
N ASP A 203 7.00 -0.54 -25.21
CA ASP A 203 8.12 -1.18 -25.90
C ASP A 203 7.65 -2.45 -26.65
N PRO A 204 7.71 -2.47 -28.00
CA PRO A 204 7.29 -3.62 -28.80
C PRO A 204 8.07 -4.90 -28.49
N GLN A 205 9.35 -4.81 -28.11
CA GLN A 205 10.17 -5.99 -27.80
C GLN A 205 9.70 -6.63 -26.49
N THR A 206 9.58 -5.82 -25.42
CA THR A 206 9.05 -6.25 -24.13
C THR A 206 7.65 -6.85 -24.28
N ARG A 207 6.77 -6.17 -25.02
CA ARG A 207 5.39 -6.62 -25.29
C ARG A 207 5.33 -8.03 -25.90
N ARG A 208 6.21 -8.35 -26.84
CA ARG A 208 6.24 -9.67 -27.51
C ARG A 208 6.88 -10.76 -26.64
N ARG A 209 7.79 -10.38 -25.74
CA ARG A 209 8.59 -11.33 -24.96
C ARG A 209 7.94 -11.75 -23.65
N LEU A 210 7.23 -10.86 -22.97
CA LEU A 210 6.71 -11.14 -21.63
C LEU A 210 5.39 -11.91 -21.69
N SER A 211 5.33 -13.02 -20.96
CA SER A 211 4.05 -13.62 -20.60
C SER A 211 3.26 -12.68 -19.68
N PRO A 212 1.92 -12.81 -19.61
CA PRO A 212 1.11 -12.04 -18.67
C PRO A 212 1.60 -12.10 -17.22
N GLU A 213 2.00 -13.27 -16.75
CA GLU A 213 2.48 -13.49 -15.39
C GLU A 213 3.84 -12.80 -15.17
N ALA A 214 4.75 -12.87 -16.15
CA ALA A 214 6.05 -12.21 -16.09
C ALA A 214 5.90 -10.68 -16.09
N ALA A 215 5.02 -10.14 -16.94
CA ALA A 215 4.72 -8.72 -16.98
C ALA A 215 4.08 -8.25 -15.66
N GLY A 216 3.12 -9.02 -15.13
CA GLY A 216 2.48 -8.74 -13.85
C GLY A 216 3.50 -8.71 -12.70
N ALA A 217 4.39 -9.71 -12.63
CA ALA A 217 5.45 -9.79 -11.63
C ALA A 217 6.43 -8.61 -11.71
N GLN A 218 6.87 -8.24 -12.92
CA GLN A 218 7.76 -7.09 -13.13
C GLN A 218 7.11 -5.76 -12.76
N CYS A 219 5.79 -5.67 -12.82
CA CYS A 219 5.05 -4.46 -12.48
C CYS A 219 4.77 -4.32 -10.98
N LEU A 220 5.09 -5.30 -10.13
CA LEU A 220 4.80 -5.20 -8.70
C LEU A 220 5.61 -4.09 -8.04
N ILE A 221 4.92 -3.16 -7.37
CA ILE A 221 5.54 -2.04 -6.66
C ILE A 221 5.34 -2.24 -5.16
N ALA A 222 6.45 -2.35 -4.42
CA ALA A 222 6.41 -2.33 -2.97
C ALA A 222 6.09 -0.92 -2.43
N PRO A 223 5.42 -0.82 -1.27
CA PRO A 223 5.28 0.46 -0.57
C PRO A 223 6.65 1.09 -0.33
N GLU A 224 6.73 2.43 -0.30
CA GLU A 224 7.98 3.13 0.02
C GLU A 224 8.61 2.61 1.31
N GLN A 225 7.80 2.60 2.38
CA GLN A 225 8.22 2.10 3.67
C GLN A 225 7.03 1.66 4.53
N VAL A 226 7.30 0.84 5.53
CA VAL A 226 6.41 0.61 6.67
C VAL A 226 7.11 0.94 7.97
N VAL A 227 6.34 1.48 8.93
CA VAL A 227 6.84 1.86 10.25
C VAL A 227 6.55 0.74 11.24
N ARG A 228 7.50 0.47 12.14
CA ARG A 228 7.33 -0.36 13.31
C ARG A 228 7.79 0.41 14.54
N GLN A 229 7.13 0.13 15.66
CA GLN A 229 7.53 0.62 16.96
C GLN A 229 7.87 -0.59 17.83
N PRO A 230 9.09 -0.70 18.35
CA PRO A 230 9.44 -1.72 19.34
C PRO A 230 8.54 -1.61 20.55
N ARG A 231 8.24 -2.71 21.23
CA ARG A 231 7.47 -2.78 22.48
C ARG A 231 8.38 -2.76 23.70
N GLU A 232 9.59 -3.29 23.54
CA GLU A 232 10.67 -3.39 24.51
C GLU A 232 12.01 -3.14 23.79
N ALA A 233 13.09 -2.97 24.56
CA ALA A 233 14.43 -2.86 24.00
C ALA A 233 14.96 -4.20 23.47
N GLY A 234 15.84 -4.15 22.48
CA GLY A 234 16.39 -5.35 21.88
C GLY A 234 17.52 -5.09 20.89
N ASN A 235 18.28 -6.14 20.64
CA ASN A 235 19.23 -6.22 19.53
C ASN A 235 18.62 -7.05 18.40
N SER A 236 18.94 -6.67 17.16
CA SER A 236 18.65 -7.44 15.96
C SER A 236 19.82 -7.41 15.00
N ILE A 237 19.74 -8.20 13.93
CA ILE A 237 20.69 -8.13 12.81
C ILE A 237 20.79 -6.72 12.18
N ALA A 238 19.77 -5.88 12.35
CA ALA A 238 19.76 -4.49 11.89
C ALA A 238 20.24 -3.49 12.96
N GLY A 239 20.79 -3.98 14.08
CA GLY A 239 21.26 -3.18 15.21
C GLY A 239 20.26 -3.08 16.37
N ASP A 240 20.69 -2.33 17.39
CA ASP A 240 19.93 -2.12 18.62
C ASP A 240 18.79 -1.12 18.44
N PHE A 241 17.69 -1.38 19.15
CA PHE A 241 16.56 -0.49 19.28
C PHE A 241 16.04 -0.48 20.72
N ASP A 242 15.37 0.60 21.09
CA ASP A 242 14.63 0.69 22.33
C ASP A 242 13.17 1.08 22.05
N GLU A 243 12.37 1.17 23.12
CA GLU A 243 10.95 1.55 23.05
C GLU A 243 10.70 2.92 22.41
N SER A 244 11.72 3.78 22.40
CA SER A 244 11.68 5.14 21.88
C SER A 244 12.02 5.20 20.38
N THR A 245 12.67 4.16 19.83
CA THR A 245 13.08 4.08 18.43
C THR A 245 11.87 3.88 17.50
N LEU A 246 11.88 4.54 16.34
CA LEU A 246 11.02 4.16 15.20
C LEU A 246 11.83 3.35 14.19
N VAL A 247 11.37 2.14 13.87
CA VAL A 247 12.00 1.27 12.88
C VAL A 247 11.29 1.46 11.54
N LEU A 248 12.02 1.94 10.53
CA LEU A 248 11.51 2.17 9.17
C LEU A 248 12.04 1.08 8.23
N LEU A 249 11.15 0.19 7.80
CA LEU A 249 11.46 -0.83 6.81
C LEU A 249 11.23 -0.23 5.41
N GLN A 250 12.30 0.04 4.68
CA GLN A 250 12.32 0.68 3.36
C GLN A 250 12.04 -0.34 2.26
N LEU A 251 10.77 -0.76 2.11
CA LEU A 251 10.41 -1.91 1.26
C LEU A 251 10.69 -1.65 -0.21
N ARG A 252 10.53 -0.42 -0.71
CA ARG A 252 10.83 -0.08 -2.10
C ARG A 252 12.32 -0.17 -2.41
N ALA A 253 13.16 0.34 -1.52
CA ALA A 253 14.62 0.22 -1.63
C ALA A 253 15.07 -1.25 -1.54
N ALA A 254 14.46 -2.04 -0.66
CA ALA A 254 14.73 -3.46 -0.54
C ALA A 254 14.29 -4.26 -1.79
N GLN A 255 13.12 -3.94 -2.34
CA GLN A 255 12.63 -4.54 -3.58
C GLN A 255 13.56 -4.29 -4.77
N ALA A 256 14.20 -3.11 -4.83
CA ALA A 256 15.18 -2.82 -5.88
C ALA A 256 16.43 -3.73 -5.79
N ARG A 257 16.76 -4.24 -4.60
CA ARG A 257 17.88 -5.17 -4.36
C ARG A 257 17.49 -6.63 -4.54
N SER A 258 16.24 -6.97 -4.18
CA SER A 258 15.67 -8.31 -4.33
C SER A 258 14.28 -8.18 -4.95
N PRO A 259 14.19 -8.18 -6.30
CA PRO A 259 12.92 -8.06 -7.00
C PRO A 259 12.01 -9.24 -6.67
N GLY A 260 10.76 -8.94 -6.31
CA GLY A 260 9.79 -9.99 -6.01
C GLY A 260 8.55 -9.46 -5.29
N ALA A 261 7.61 -10.38 -5.06
CA ALA A 261 6.35 -10.11 -4.37
C ALA A 261 6.52 -9.98 -2.84
N GLU A 262 7.60 -10.53 -2.28
CA GLU A 262 7.83 -10.54 -0.84
C GLU A 262 7.84 -9.15 -0.22
N MET A 263 8.60 -8.20 -0.78
CA MET A 263 8.62 -6.83 -0.28
C MET A 263 7.32 -6.06 -0.59
N ALA A 264 6.61 -6.44 -1.65
CA ALA A 264 5.36 -5.79 -2.02
C ALA A 264 4.20 -6.13 -1.08
N PHE A 265 4.19 -7.35 -0.55
CA PHE A 265 3.09 -7.84 0.26
C PHE A 265 3.49 -8.31 1.67
N LEU A 266 4.78 -8.35 1.99
CA LEU A 266 5.31 -8.89 3.25
C LEU A 266 4.76 -10.29 3.57
N THR A 267 4.72 -11.18 2.57
CA THR A 267 4.07 -12.52 2.64
C THR A 267 4.59 -13.39 3.79
N GLY A 268 5.88 -13.29 4.11
CA GLY A 268 6.52 -13.99 5.23
C GLY A 268 6.33 -13.35 6.62
N SER A 269 5.49 -12.34 6.77
CA SER A 269 5.29 -11.60 8.02
C SER A 269 3.91 -11.81 8.65
N TRP A 270 3.79 -11.59 9.96
CA TRP A 270 2.49 -11.48 10.67
C TRP A 270 1.57 -10.38 10.12
N SER A 271 2.16 -9.53 9.29
CA SER A 271 1.69 -8.24 8.87
C SER A 271 1.36 -8.23 7.36
N ARG A 272 1.35 -9.43 6.74
CA ARG A 272 1.17 -9.68 5.31
C ARG A 272 -0.08 -9.02 4.74
N CYS A 273 0.03 -8.54 3.51
CA CYS A 273 -1.08 -7.96 2.76
C CYS A 273 -2.01 -9.07 2.28
N PRO A 274 -3.33 -9.00 2.54
CA PRO A 274 -4.29 -10.02 2.08
C PRO A 274 -4.46 -10.05 0.55
N ALA A 275 -4.00 -9.02 -0.16
CA ALA A 275 -4.10 -8.93 -1.62
C ALA A 275 -2.92 -9.59 -2.37
N HIS A 276 -2.07 -10.36 -1.68
CA HIS A 276 -0.82 -10.92 -2.22
C HIS A 276 -1.01 -11.88 -3.41
N THR A 277 -2.16 -12.54 -3.52
CA THR A 277 -2.52 -13.34 -4.70
C THR A 277 -3.31 -12.54 -5.73
N TRP A 278 -4.14 -11.59 -5.27
CA TRP A 278 -5.08 -10.86 -6.13
C TRP A 278 -4.41 -9.77 -6.98
N ILE A 279 -3.48 -8.99 -6.43
CA ILE A 279 -2.78 -7.96 -7.22
C ILE A 279 -1.94 -8.58 -8.36
N PRO A 280 -1.13 -9.63 -8.15
CA PRO A 280 -0.44 -10.28 -9.26
C PRO A 280 -1.38 -10.81 -10.34
N ALA A 281 -2.49 -11.45 -9.94
CA ALA A 281 -3.51 -11.93 -10.87
C ALA A 281 -4.14 -10.78 -11.66
N LEU A 282 -4.48 -9.66 -11.00
CA LEU A 282 -4.97 -8.45 -11.67
C LEU A 282 -4.02 -7.98 -12.77
N LEU A 283 -2.75 -7.82 -12.42
CA LEU A 283 -1.77 -7.30 -13.34
C LEU A 283 -1.55 -8.26 -14.53
N ALA A 284 -1.55 -9.57 -14.28
CA ALA A 284 -1.51 -10.57 -15.35
C ALA A 284 -2.75 -10.47 -16.26
N GLU A 285 -3.96 -10.38 -15.71
CA GLU A 285 -5.18 -10.22 -16.52
C GLU A 285 -5.20 -8.92 -17.32
N VAL A 286 -4.71 -7.81 -16.75
CA VAL A 286 -4.61 -6.53 -17.46
C VAL A 286 -3.65 -6.65 -18.65
N TRP A 287 -2.50 -7.29 -18.47
CA TRP A 287 -1.57 -7.56 -19.58
C TRP A 287 -2.19 -8.47 -20.64
N ARG A 288 -2.86 -9.55 -20.22
CA ARG A 288 -3.55 -10.48 -21.14
C ARG A 288 -4.67 -9.81 -21.91
N ALA A 289 -5.44 -8.93 -21.27
CA ALA A 289 -6.46 -8.14 -21.95
C ALA A 289 -5.84 -7.09 -22.89
N ALA A 290 -4.65 -6.56 -22.55
CA ALA A 290 -3.89 -5.68 -23.42
C ALA A 290 -3.41 -6.39 -24.69
N THR A 291 -2.98 -7.66 -24.60
CA THR A 291 -2.56 -8.51 -25.73
C THR A 291 -3.73 -9.05 -26.55
N ALA A 292 -4.79 -9.54 -25.91
CA ALA A 292 -5.92 -10.21 -26.59
C ALA A 292 -6.74 -9.26 -27.48
N SER A 293 -6.75 -7.96 -27.16
CA SER A 293 -7.42 -6.93 -28.00
C SER A 293 -6.51 -6.41 -29.13
N GLY A 294 -5.40 -7.08 -29.41
CA GLY A 294 -4.25 -6.58 -30.17
C GLY A 294 -3.92 -7.34 -31.45
N ASP A 295 -4.89 -7.98 -32.09
CA ASP A 295 -4.82 -8.21 -33.55
C ASP A 295 -6.16 -7.84 -34.19
N PRO A 296 -6.23 -6.63 -34.75
CA PRO A 296 -6.46 -6.56 -36.18
C PRO A 296 -5.41 -5.67 -36.86
N ARG A 297 -4.45 -6.34 -37.51
CA ARG A 297 -3.49 -5.86 -38.53
C ARG A 297 -2.36 -4.93 -38.07
#